data_AF-A0A532EQS6-F1
#
_entry.id   AF-A0A532EQS6-F1
#
_cell.length_a   1.000
_cell.length_b   1.000
_cell.length_c   1.000
_cell.angle_alpha   90.00
_cell.angle_beta   90.00
_cell.angle_gamma   90.00
#
_symmetry.space_group_name_H-M   'P 1'
#
loop_
_entity.id
_entity.type
_entity.pdbx_description
1 polymer ?
#
loop_
_entity_poly.entity_id
_entity_poly.type
_entity_poly.pdbx_seq_one_letter_code
_entity_poly.pdbx_strand_id
1 'polypeptide(L)'
;MIENDDQLRAVVEAANDNLQAIQLYLNQKNHPDGKIRFPRGFLRTATQYRSRLGFIKSDTLKTNLSYTLILSDVLRWLLNRTDLAGTAKEMVIKNAIILRASICESMAIHGTKGTIGKKHSFCERTNRMAAKGIVTSDLCDELHWLWEKRTGIHIYELDHQEYEKYEIADYNRAVSVTKDLRDALEEYHRS
;
A
#
# COMPACT_ATOMS: atom_id res chain seq x y z
N MET A 1 -11.39 -26.62 11.93
CA MET A 1 -10.65 -25.94 10.83
C MET A 1 -11.61 -25.88 9.65
N ILE A 2 -11.54 -24.88 8.76
CA ILE A 2 -12.34 -24.89 7.52
C ILE A 2 -11.59 -25.78 6.52
N GLU A 3 -12.26 -26.78 5.97
CA GLU A 3 -11.66 -27.83 5.14
C GLU A 3 -12.09 -27.76 3.67
N ASN A 4 -13.20 -27.08 3.37
CA ASN A 4 -13.73 -26.93 2.02
C ASN A 4 -14.56 -25.65 1.86
N ASP A 5 -14.96 -25.36 0.62
CA ASP A 5 -15.68 -24.14 0.24
C ASP A 5 -17.10 -24.07 0.81
N ASP A 6 -17.77 -25.21 1.01
CA ASP A 6 -19.10 -25.24 1.66
C ASP A 6 -19.02 -24.78 3.11
N GLN A 7 -18.05 -25.30 3.86
CA GLN A 7 -17.78 -24.87 5.22
C GLN A 7 -17.36 -23.40 5.27
N LEU A 8 -16.57 -22.94 4.29
CA LEU A 8 -16.20 -21.53 4.19
C LEU A 8 -17.43 -20.64 4.03
N ARG A 9 -18.34 -20.98 3.10
CA ARG A 9 -19.58 -20.23 2.85
C ARG A 9 -20.43 -20.14 4.12
N ALA A 10 -20.67 -21.27 4.80
CA ALA A 10 -21.45 -21.30 6.02
C ALA A 10 -20.84 -20.45 7.15
N VAL A 11 -19.51 -20.49 7.32
CA VAL A 11 -18.82 -19.67 8.34
C VAL A 11 -18.89 -18.18 7.99
N VAL A 12 -18.77 -17.81 6.72
CA VAL A 12 -18.87 -16.41 6.27
C VAL A 12 -20.29 -15.88 6.47
N GLU A 13 -21.31 -16.67 6.14
CA GLU A 13 -22.71 -16.30 6.37
C GLU A 13 -22.98 -16.03 7.85
N ALA A 14 -22.61 -16.96 8.73
CA ALA A 14 -22.73 -16.77 10.17
C ALA A 14 -21.94 -15.55 10.69
N ALA A 15 -20.76 -15.27 10.12
CA ALA A 15 -20.00 -14.07 10.47
C ALA A 15 -20.73 -12.79 10.06
N ASN A 16 -21.28 -12.75 8.85
CA ASN A 16 -22.03 -11.60 8.33
C ASN A 16 -23.26 -11.31 9.20
N ASP A 17 -24.05 -12.32 9.55
CA ASP A 17 -25.23 -12.17 10.39
C ASP A 17 -24.89 -11.61 11.77
N ASN A 18 -23.85 -12.15 12.40
CA ASN A 18 -23.39 -11.68 13.71
C ASN A 18 -22.84 -10.26 13.66
N LEU A 19 -22.08 -9.91 12.61
CA LEU A 19 -21.58 -8.55 12.41
C LEU A 19 -22.73 -7.55 12.23
N GLN A 20 -23.75 -7.92 11.46
CA GLN A 20 -24.94 -7.10 11.28
C GLN A 20 -25.72 -6.93 12.58
N ALA A 21 -25.88 -7.98 13.38
CA ALA A 21 -26.54 -7.89 14.68
C ALA A 21 -25.79 -6.94 15.64
N ILE A 22 -24.46 -7.00 15.67
CA ILE A 22 -23.62 -6.06 16.44
C ILE A 22 -23.87 -4.62 15.95
N GLN A 23 -23.87 -4.40 14.63
CA GLN A 23 -24.10 -3.07 14.05
C GLN A 23 -25.50 -2.53 14.37
N LEU A 24 -26.53 -3.35 14.31
CA LEU A 24 -27.90 -2.94 14.65
C LEU A 24 -28.04 -2.57 16.12
N TYR A 25 -27.38 -3.31 17.02
CA TYR A 25 -27.42 -3.04 18.45
C TYR A 25 -26.64 -1.77 18.84
N LEU A 26 -25.43 -1.60 18.30
CA LEU A 26 -24.56 -0.47 18.66
C LEU A 26 -24.87 0.79 17.87
N ASN A 27 -25.34 0.67 16.64
CA ASN A 27 -25.50 1.77 15.68
C ASN A 27 -24.20 2.60 15.56
N GLN A 28 -24.19 3.84 16.06
CA GLN A 28 -23.00 4.71 16.08
C GLN A 28 -22.30 4.74 17.45
N LYS A 29 -22.83 4.01 18.45
CA LYS A 29 -22.27 3.99 19.80
C LYS A 29 -21.02 3.09 19.83
N ASN A 30 -20.03 3.51 20.60
CA ASN A 30 -18.83 2.73 20.84
C ASN A 30 -18.99 1.90 22.12
N HIS A 31 -18.67 0.61 22.07
CA HIS A 31 -18.65 -0.28 23.23
C HIS A 31 -17.37 -1.13 23.21
N PRO A 32 -16.60 -1.22 24.32
CA PRO A 32 -15.38 -2.02 24.38
C PRO A 32 -15.58 -3.48 23.95
N ASP A 33 -16.67 -4.10 24.39
CA ASP A 33 -17.02 -5.49 24.05
C ASP A 33 -17.64 -5.65 22.65
N GLY A 34 -17.95 -4.54 21.97
CA GLY A 34 -18.43 -4.53 20.59
C GLY A 34 -17.33 -4.64 19.54
N LYS A 35 -16.06 -4.77 19.95
CA LYS A 35 -14.91 -4.76 19.05
C LYS A 35 -14.65 -6.13 18.46
N ILE A 36 -14.63 -6.21 17.13
CA ILE A 36 -14.19 -7.41 16.41
C ILE A 36 -12.66 -7.44 16.37
N ARG A 37 -12.10 -8.60 16.71
CA ARG A 37 -10.65 -8.83 16.63
C ARG A 37 -10.22 -8.85 15.16
N PHE A 38 -9.24 -8.02 14.82
CA PHE A 38 -8.59 -8.11 13.50
C PHE A 38 -7.89 -9.48 13.33
N PRO A 39 -8.05 -10.16 12.17
CA PRO A 39 -7.47 -11.48 11.97
C PRO A 39 -5.95 -11.52 12.17
N ARG A 40 -5.48 -12.57 12.86
CA ARG A 40 -4.05 -12.81 13.07
C ARG A 40 -3.46 -13.60 11.90
N GLY A 41 -2.17 -13.42 11.63
CA GLY A 41 -1.46 -14.13 10.56
C GLY A 41 -1.53 -13.49 9.17
N PHE A 42 -2.41 -12.51 8.94
CA PHE A 42 -2.46 -11.80 7.65
C PHE A 42 -1.41 -10.67 7.56
N LEU A 43 -1.26 -9.89 8.63
CA LEU A 43 -0.30 -8.79 8.69
C LEU A 43 1.11 -9.33 8.81
N ARG A 44 2.02 -8.88 7.95
CA ARG A 44 3.45 -9.13 8.12
C ARG A 44 3.99 -8.28 9.27
N THR A 45 5.01 -8.79 9.95
CA THR A 45 5.64 -8.10 11.07
C THR A 45 6.61 -7.01 10.58
N ALA A 46 6.90 -6.03 11.44
CA ALA A 46 7.90 -5.02 11.13
C ALA A 46 9.27 -5.64 10.82
N THR A 47 9.66 -6.72 11.52
CA THR A 47 10.90 -7.45 11.25
C THR A 47 10.92 -8.05 9.85
N GLN A 48 9.82 -8.69 9.43
CA GLN A 48 9.70 -9.22 8.07
C GLN A 48 9.87 -8.11 7.02
N TYR A 49 9.31 -6.93 7.24
CA TYR A 49 9.50 -5.81 6.31
C TYR A 49 10.90 -5.20 6.33
N ARG A 50 11.47 -4.95 7.51
CA ARG A 50 12.83 -4.40 7.64
C ARG A 50 13.86 -5.27 6.93
N SER A 51 13.71 -6.59 6.98
CA SER A 51 14.62 -7.53 6.31
C SER A 51 14.69 -7.36 4.79
N ARG A 52 13.68 -6.73 4.18
CA ARG A 52 13.57 -6.49 2.73
C ARG A 52 14.03 -5.10 2.31
N LEU A 53 14.55 -4.30 3.25
CA LEU A 53 14.97 -2.91 3.04
C LEU A 53 16.46 -2.76 3.38
N GLY A 54 17.28 -3.73 2.94
CA GLY A 54 18.71 -3.80 3.25
C GLY A 54 19.47 -2.55 2.80
N PHE A 55 19.14 -2.03 1.62
CA PHE A 55 19.69 -0.81 1.04
C PHE A 55 19.39 0.48 1.86
N ILE A 56 18.48 0.45 2.83
CA ILE A 56 18.17 1.60 3.69
C ILE A 56 19.05 1.58 4.95
N LYS A 57 19.97 2.52 5.05
CA LYS A 57 20.91 2.62 6.19
C LYS A 57 20.32 3.20 7.48
N SER A 58 19.25 4.02 7.38
CA SER A 58 18.62 4.64 8.56
C SER A 58 17.63 3.70 9.21
N ASP A 59 17.89 3.26 10.44
CA ASP A 59 17.01 2.36 11.19
C ASP A 59 15.65 3.00 11.52
N THR A 60 15.65 4.29 11.82
CA THR A 60 14.41 5.06 12.03
C THR A 60 13.55 5.04 10.78
N LEU A 61 14.13 5.31 9.60
CA LEU A 61 13.37 5.27 8.36
C LEU A 61 12.91 3.85 8.03
N LYS A 62 13.79 2.85 8.18
CA LYS A 62 13.46 1.45 7.91
C LYS A 62 12.30 0.99 8.78
N THR A 63 12.27 1.43 10.03
CA THR A 63 11.18 1.18 10.98
C THR A 63 9.89 1.89 10.55
N ASN A 64 9.95 3.17 10.21
CA ASN A 64 8.78 3.92 9.74
C ASN A 64 8.20 3.32 8.45
N LEU A 65 9.02 3.00 7.46
CA LEU A 65 8.61 2.30 6.24
C LEU A 65 7.94 0.96 6.54
N SER A 66 8.43 0.24 7.55
CA SER A 66 7.84 -1.04 7.96
C SER A 66 6.45 -0.86 8.57
N TYR A 67 6.21 0.20 9.34
CA TYR A 67 4.88 0.55 9.84
C TYR A 67 3.92 0.92 8.70
N THR A 68 4.40 1.70 7.74
CA THR A 68 3.65 2.06 6.53
C THR A 68 3.29 0.83 5.70
N LEU A 69 4.21 -0.14 5.58
CA LEU A 69 3.95 -1.41 4.89
C LEU A 69 2.97 -2.31 5.66
N ILE A 70 2.94 -2.26 7.00
CA ILE A 70 1.90 -2.91 7.81
C ILE A 70 0.53 -2.29 7.54
N LEU A 71 0.43 -0.96 7.48
CA LEU A 71 -0.82 -0.28 7.08
C LEU A 71 -1.26 -0.73 5.68
N SER A 72 -0.32 -0.91 4.74
CA SER A 72 -0.63 -1.46 3.42
C SER A 72 -1.22 -2.87 3.48
N ASP A 73 -0.79 -3.72 4.43
CA ASP A 73 -1.44 -5.01 4.66
C ASP A 73 -2.85 -4.86 5.22
N VAL A 74 -3.12 -3.89 6.09
CA VAL A 74 -4.48 -3.62 6.57
C VAL A 74 -5.41 -3.25 5.42
N LEU A 75 -4.99 -2.33 4.55
CA LEU A 75 -5.77 -1.92 3.37
C LEU A 75 -6.00 -3.09 2.42
N ARG A 76 -4.97 -3.92 2.19
CA ARG A 76 -5.08 -5.15 1.39
C ARG A 76 -6.07 -6.15 1.99
N TRP A 77 -6.07 -6.29 3.32
CA TRP A 77 -7.00 -7.18 4.00
C TRP A 77 -8.44 -6.74 3.78
N LEU A 78 -8.73 -5.44 3.94
CA LEU A 78 -10.06 -4.87 3.69
C LEU A 78 -10.52 -5.19 2.27
N LEU A 79 -9.69 -4.87 1.26
CA LEU A 79 -10.02 -5.11 -0.15
C LEU A 79 -10.23 -6.60 -0.48
N ASN A 80 -9.55 -7.51 0.23
CA ASN A 80 -9.59 -8.95 -0.06
C ASN A 80 -10.61 -9.74 0.76
N ARG A 81 -11.13 -9.19 1.86
CA ARG A 81 -11.92 -9.94 2.87
C ARG A 81 -13.25 -9.29 3.22
N THR A 82 -13.53 -8.11 2.70
CA THR A 82 -14.81 -7.42 2.89
C THR A 82 -15.49 -7.17 1.56
N ASP A 83 -16.82 -7.13 1.59
CA ASP A 83 -17.66 -6.57 0.53
C ASP A 83 -17.73 -5.03 0.68
N LEU A 84 -16.57 -4.36 0.66
CA LEU A 84 -16.57 -2.91 0.56
C LEU A 84 -16.92 -2.51 -0.88
N ALA A 85 -17.93 -1.66 -1.05
CA ALA A 85 -18.46 -1.27 -2.35
C ALA A 85 -18.50 0.25 -2.56
N GLY A 86 -18.72 0.66 -3.82
CA GLY A 86 -18.87 2.05 -4.23
C GLY A 86 -17.68 2.94 -3.87
N THR A 87 -17.97 4.21 -3.57
CA THR A 87 -16.96 5.23 -3.26
C THR A 87 -16.04 4.84 -2.10
N ALA A 88 -16.55 4.15 -1.09
CA ALA A 88 -15.72 3.73 0.05
C ALA A 88 -14.62 2.75 -0.37
N LYS A 89 -14.93 1.81 -1.27
CA LYS A 89 -13.96 0.89 -1.87
C LYS A 89 -12.88 1.65 -2.64
N GLU A 90 -13.30 2.58 -3.51
CA GLU A 90 -12.37 3.39 -4.31
C GLU A 90 -11.46 4.24 -3.43
N MET A 91 -11.97 4.81 -2.34
CA MET A 91 -11.14 5.58 -1.42
C MET A 91 -10.12 4.72 -0.69
N VAL A 92 -10.44 3.46 -0.36
CA VAL A 92 -9.45 2.50 0.17
C VAL A 92 -8.39 2.18 -0.88
N ILE A 93 -8.78 1.97 -2.14
CA ILE A 93 -7.86 1.72 -3.26
C ILE A 93 -6.93 2.93 -3.47
N LYS A 94 -7.49 4.13 -3.58
CA LYS A 94 -6.76 5.40 -3.70
C LYS A 94 -5.72 5.54 -2.59
N ASN A 95 -6.14 5.38 -1.34
CA ASN A 95 -5.22 5.49 -0.19
C ASN A 95 -4.13 4.41 -0.23
N ALA A 96 -4.46 3.20 -0.66
CA ALA A 96 -3.47 2.14 -0.83
C ALA A 96 -2.43 2.48 -1.91
N ILE A 97 -2.84 3.10 -3.03
CA ILE A 97 -1.94 3.58 -4.10
C ILE A 97 -1.06 4.74 -3.60
N ILE A 98 -1.66 5.75 -2.96
CA ILE A 98 -0.91 6.89 -2.39
C ILE A 98 0.16 6.40 -1.41
N LEU A 99 -0.20 5.45 -0.54
CA LEU A 99 0.73 4.86 0.42
C LEU A 99 1.93 4.20 -0.27
N ARG A 100 1.69 3.50 -1.39
CA ARG A 100 2.74 2.90 -2.22
C ARG A 100 3.65 3.97 -2.81
N ALA A 101 3.09 5.04 -3.37
CA ALA A 101 3.87 6.16 -3.91
C ALA A 101 4.80 6.79 -2.86
N SER A 102 4.30 7.05 -1.64
CA SER A 102 5.12 7.58 -0.54
C SER A 102 6.23 6.62 -0.09
N ILE A 103 5.98 5.30 -0.13
CA ILE A 103 7.00 4.28 0.12
C ILE A 103 8.08 4.34 -0.99
N CYS A 104 7.67 4.37 -2.26
CA CYS A 104 8.58 4.48 -3.40
C CYS A 104 9.46 5.73 -3.33
N GLU A 105 8.88 6.88 -3.00
CA GLU A 105 9.63 8.13 -2.81
C GLU A 105 10.71 7.98 -1.72
N SER A 106 10.33 7.46 -0.56
CA SER A 106 11.26 7.23 0.54
C SER A 106 12.39 6.27 0.16
N MET A 107 12.05 5.18 -0.53
CA MET A 107 13.04 4.21 -1.05
C MET A 107 13.97 4.85 -2.08
N ALA A 108 13.45 5.62 -3.04
CA ALA A 108 14.26 6.26 -4.06
C ALA A 108 15.22 7.29 -3.45
N ILE A 109 14.75 8.15 -2.54
CA ILE A 109 15.59 9.17 -1.88
C ILE A 109 16.72 8.52 -1.09
N HIS A 110 16.42 7.50 -0.29
CA HIS A 110 17.41 6.89 0.60
C HIS A 110 18.28 5.85 -0.08
N GLY A 111 17.72 5.07 -1.00
CA GLY A 111 18.45 4.11 -1.82
C GLY A 111 19.44 4.77 -2.77
N THR A 112 19.25 6.05 -3.11
CA THR A 112 20.19 6.80 -3.98
C THR A 112 21.00 7.84 -3.22
N LYS A 113 20.99 7.81 -1.88
CA LYS A 113 21.70 8.79 -1.05
C LYS A 113 23.21 8.73 -1.31
N GLY A 114 23.78 9.87 -1.70
CA GLY A 114 25.21 9.99 -2.07
C GLY A 114 25.46 9.87 -3.57
N THR A 115 24.51 9.32 -4.33
CA THR A 115 24.58 9.19 -5.80
C THR A 115 23.72 10.22 -6.52
N ILE A 116 22.50 10.46 -6.02
CA ILE A 116 21.56 11.44 -6.56
C ILE A 116 21.25 12.45 -5.45
N GLY A 117 21.46 13.74 -5.74
CA GLY A 117 21.25 14.84 -4.79
C GLY A 117 19.84 14.86 -4.19
N LYS A 118 19.67 15.47 -3.02
CA LYS A 118 18.38 15.49 -2.30
C LYS A 118 17.33 16.44 -2.92
N LYS A 119 17.74 17.46 -3.67
CA LYS A 119 16.89 18.57 -4.14
C LYS A 119 16.11 18.27 -5.44
N HIS A 120 15.85 17.00 -5.74
CA HIS A 120 15.13 16.60 -6.95
C HIS A 120 13.73 16.14 -6.60
N SER A 121 12.78 16.51 -7.45
CA SER A 121 11.43 15.93 -7.41
C SER A 121 11.50 14.41 -7.59
N PHE A 122 10.44 13.70 -7.24
CA PHE A 122 10.40 12.25 -7.39
C PHE A 122 10.66 11.82 -8.85
N CYS A 123 9.95 12.40 -9.82
CA CYS A 123 10.12 12.09 -11.25
C CYS A 123 11.52 12.46 -11.78
N GLU A 124 12.08 13.60 -11.34
CA GLU A 124 13.47 13.94 -11.71
C GLU A 124 14.48 12.93 -11.15
N ARG A 125 14.23 12.42 -9.94
CA ARG A 125 15.08 11.39 -9.32
C ARG A 125 14.99 10.09 -10.09
N THR A 126 13.80 9.62 -10.46
CA THR A 126 13.63 8.37 -11.22
C THR A 126 14.24 8.48 -12.62
N ASN A 127 14.13 9.64 -13.29
CA ASN A 127 14.83 9.89 -14.56
C ASN A 127 16.35 9.73 -14.42
N ARG A 128 16.92 10.25 -13.33
CA ARG A 128 18.36 10.10 -13.04
C ARG A 128 18.74 8.68 -12.65
N MET A 129 17.84 7.93 -12.02
CA MET A 129 18.03 6.51 -11.73
C MET A 129 18.11 5.71 -13.04
N ALA A 130 17.22 5.99 -14.00
CA ALA A 130 17.24 5.38 -15.32
C ALA A 130 18.51 5.74 -16.11
N ALA A 131 18.90 7.02 -16.12
CA ALA A 131 20.14 7.47 -16.77
C ALA A 131 21.42 6.85 -16.18
N LYS A 132 21.36 6.37 -14.93
CA LYS A 132 22.46 5.67 -14.23
C LYS A 132 22.34 4.15 -14.29
N GLY A 133 21.33 3.60 -14.97
CA GLY A 133 21.08 2.16 -15.04
C GLY A 133 20.62 1.52 -13.72
N ILE A 134 20.15 2.32 -12.75
CA ILE A 134 19.63 1.80 -11.47
C ILE A 134 18.24 1.19 -11.67
N VAL A 135 17.46 1.74 -12.60
CA VAL A 135 16.13 1.23 -13.00
C VAL A 135 16.04 1.23 -14.52
N THR A 136 15.15 0.41 -15.08
CA THR A 136 14.83 0.43 -16.51
C THR A 136 14.00 1.66 -16.88
N SER A 137 13.93 1.98 -18.18
CA SER A 137 13.04 3.05 -18.68
C SER A 137 11.59 2.73 -18.34
N ASP A 138 11.16 1.50 -18.58
CA ASP A 138 9.79 1.04 -18.29
C ASP A 138 9.44 1.23 -16.81
N LEU A 139 10.34 0.86 -15.89
CA LEU A 139 10.12 1.08 -14.45
C LEU A 139 10.09 2.57 -14.10
N CYS A 140 10.83 3.41 -14.80
CA CYS A 140 10.76 4.86 -14.62
C CYS A 140 9.37 5.40 -15.00
N ASP A 141 8.83 4.98 -16.13
CA ASP A 141 7.49 5.38 -16.61
C ASP A 141 6.39 4.91 -15.65
N GLU A 142 6.51 3.68 -15.15
CA GLU A 142 5.62 3.13 -14.13
C GLU A 142 5.66 3.92 -12.80
N LEU A 143 6.84 4.39 -12.39
CA LEU A 143 6.99 5.23 -11.21
C LEU A 143 6.39 6.63 -11.41
N HIS A 144 6.46 7.18 -12.63
CA HIS A 144 5.81 8.45 -12.95
C HIS A 144 4.30 8.33 -12.88
N TRP A 145 3.74 7.26 -13.47
CA TRP A 145 2.30 6.95 -13.36
C TRP A 145 1.87 6.82 -11.88
N LEU A 146 2.65 6.11 -11.06
CA LEU A 146 2.35 5.96 -9.63
C LEU A 146 2.37 7.31 -8.90
N TRP A 147 3.30 8.20 -9.26
CA TRP A 147 3.40 9.53 -8.68
C TRP A 147 2.25 10.44 -9.08
N GLU A 148 1.81 10.37 -10.34
CA GLU A 148 0.62 11.08 -10.83
C GLU A 148 -0.63 10.64 -10.07
N LYS A 149 -0.83 9.34 -9.84
CA LYS A 149 -1.95 8.87 -9.00
C LYS A 149 -1.90 9.41 -7.57
N ARG A 150 -0.71 9.74 -7.06
CA ARG A 150 -0.54 10.33 -5.72
C ARG A 150 -0.87 11.81 -5.68
N THR A 151 -0.75 12.58 -6.77
CA THR A 151 -1.08 14.01 -6.76
C THR A 151 -2.56 14.25 -6.43
N GLY A 152 -3.43 13.30 -6.77
CA GLY A 152 -4.84 13.32 -6.39
C GLY A 152 -5.14 13.32 -4.87
N ILE A 153 -4.13 13.21 -3.99
CA ILE A 153 -4.32 13.45 -2.55
C ILE A 153 -4.67 14.91 -2.22
N HIS A 154 -4.24 15.86 -3.05
CA HIS A 154 -4.49 17.28 -2.84
C HIS A 154 -5.90 17.62 -3.33
N ILE A 155 -6.91 17.36 -2.47
CA ILE A 155 -8.34 17.49 -2.83
C ILE A 155 -8.67 18.86 -3.43
N TYR A 156 -8.04 19.94 -2.98
CA TYR A 156 -8.28 21.30 -3.50
C TYR A 156 -7.75 21.53 -4.93
N GLU A 157 -6.89 20.65 -5.44
CA GLU A 157 -6.35 20.69 -6.80
C GLU A 157 -7.20 19.86 -7.78
N LEU A 158 -8.19 19.13 -7.28
CA LEU A 158 -9.08 18.32 -8.11
C LEU A 158 -10.16 19.19 -8.72
N ASP A 159 -10.24 19.18 -10.05
CA ASP A 159 -11.28 19.82 -10.85
C ASP A 159 -12.42 18.86 -11.24
N HIS A 160 -12.38 17.63 -10.73
CA HIS A 160 -13.31 16.55 -11.07
C HIS A 160 -13.74 15.76 -9.83
N GLN A 161 -14.85 15.00 -9.98
CA GLN A 161 -15.28 14.03 -8.98
C GLN A 161 -14.42 12.76 -9.06
N GLU A 162 -14.03 12.24 -7.89
CA GLU A 162 -13.13 11.09 -7.79
C GLU A 162 -13.80 9.72 -7.91
N TYR A 163 -15.12 9.68 -8.09
CA TYR A 163 -15.84 8.43 -8.30
C TYR A 163 -15.49 7.83 -9.68
N GLU A 164 -15.37 6.51 -9.76
CA GLU A 164 -14.97 5.73 -10.94
C GLU A 164 -13.55 6.05 -11.45
N LYS A 165 -12.61 6.35 -10.55
CA LYS A 165 -11.21 6.71 -10.91
C LYS A 165 -10.16 5.72 -10.43
N TYR A 166 -10.53 4.79 -9.55
CA TYR A 166 -9.59 3.88 -8.90
C TYR A 166 -10.08 2.44 -8.92
N GLU A 167 -9.34 1.58 -9.62
CA GLU A 167 -9.68 0.17 -9.75
C GLU A 167 -8.72 -0.74 -8.97
N ILE A 168 -9.14 -1.98 -8.73
CA ILE A 168 -8.27 -3.00 -8.13
C ILE A 168 -7.04 -3.26 -9.03
N ALA A 169 -7.19 -3.13 -10.35
CA ALA A 169 -6.08 -3.22 -11.29
C ALA A 169 -5.01 -2.15 -11.03
N ASP A 170 -5.41 -0.90 -10.74
CA ASP A 170 -4.49 0.18 -10.37
C ASP A 170 -3.74 -0.16 -9.09
N TYR A 171 -4.42 -0.69 -8.07
CA TYR A 171 -3.76 -1.11 -6.83
C TYR A 171 -2.74 -2.23 -7.08
N ASN A 172 -3.11 -3.24 -7.87
CA ASN A 172 -2.21 -4.33 -8.22
C ASN A 172 -0.97 -3.83 -8.98
N ARG A 173 -1.15 -2.89 -9.92
CA ARG A 173 -0.07 -2.20 -10.62
C ARG A 173 0.84 -1.48 -9.63
N ALA A 174 0.30 -0.67 -8.73
CA ALA A 174 1.08 0.03 -7.70
C ALA A 174 1.88 -0.92 -6.78
N VAL A 175 1.32 -2.09 -6.45
CA VAL A 175 2.01 -3.15 -5.69
C VAL A 175 3.21 -3.70 -6.48
N SER A 176 3.05 -3.97 -7.78
CA SER A 176 4.14 -4.43 -8.65
C SER A 176 5.25 -3.40 -8.74
N VAL A 177 4.92 -2.15 -9.10
CA VAL A 177 5.89 -1.06 -9.25
C VAL A 177 6.71 -0.84 -7.97
N THR A 178 6.06 -0.93 -6.80
CA THR A 178 6.76 -0.81 -5.50
C THR A 178 7.72 -1.98 -5.26
N LYS A 179 7.33 -3.19 -5.66
CA LYS A 179 8.17 -4.38 -5.56
C LYS A 179 9.38 -4.24 -6.49
N ASP A 180 9.15 -3.83 -7.73
CA ASP A 180 10.17 -3.74 -8.78
C ASP A 180 11.21 -2.66 -8.44
N LEU A 181 10.78 -1.50 -7.93
CA LEU A 181 11.70 -0.47 -7.41
C LEU A 181 12.55 -0.98 -6.24
N ARG A 182 11.94 -1.71 -5.29
CA ARG A 182 12.70 -2.28 -4.17
C ARG A 182 13.77 -3.24 -4.69
N ASP A 183 13.40 -4.13 -5.61
CA ASP A 183 14.31 -5.16 -6.12
C ASP A 183 15.45 -4.53 -6.93
N ALA A 184 15.17 -3.51 -7.75
CA ALA A 184 16.20 -2.75 -8.46
C ALA A 184 17.18 -2.02 -7.52
N LEU A 185 16.68 -1.42 -6.43
CA LEU A 185 17.54 -0.79 -5.42
C LEU A 185 18.36 -1.82 -4.64
N GLU A 186 17.79 -2.97 -4.32
CA GLU A 186 18.51 -4.05 -3.66
C GLU A 186 19.65 -4.58 -4.54
N GLU A 187 19.40 -4.76 -5.84
CA GLU A 187 20.42 -5.17 -6.82
C GLU A 187 21.55 -4.13 -6.94
N TYR A 188 21.21 -2.86 -7.08
CA TYR A 188 22.19 -1.76 -7.16
C TYR A 188 23.10 -1.65 -5.92
N HIS A 189 22.64 -2.07 -4.73
CA HIS A 189 23.48 -2.07 -3.52
C HIS A 189 24.29 -3.36 -3.32
N ARG A 190 24.04 -4.40 -4.14
CA ARG A 190 24.85 -5.63 -4.13
C ARG A 190 26.03 -5.57 -5.10
N SER A 191 25.93 -4.76 -6.15
CA SER A 191 27.01 -4.44 -7.10
C SER A 191 28.01 -3.46 -6.52
#